data_AF-A0A480BTY9-F1
#
_entry.id   AF-A0A480BTY9-F1
#
_cell.length_a   1.000
_cell.length_b   1.000
_cell.length_c   1.000
_cell.angle_alpha   90.00
_cell.angle_beta   90.00
_cell.angle_gamma   90.00
#
_symmetry.space_group_name_H-M   'P 1'
#
loop_
_entity.id
_entity.type
_entity.pdbx_description
1 polymer ?
#
loop_
_entity_poly.entity_id
_entity_poly.type
_entity_poly.pdbx_seq_one_letter_code
_entity_poly.pdbx_strand_id
1 'polypeptide(L)'
;MYRILTLNNIAKAGLARLPADRYQTGKDLAEPDAILLRSADLHSMDIPASLLAVGRAGAGVNNIPVAAMSARGIPVFNAPG
;
A
#
# COMPACT_ATOMS: atom_id res chain seq x y z
N MET A 1 16.21 -2.55 2.05
CA MET A 1 15.03 -2.62 2.92
C MET A 1 13.91 -1.88 2.21
N TYR A 2 12.72 -2.47 2.11
CA TYR A 2 11.58 -1.87 1.44
C TYR A 2 10.75 -1.03 2.41
N ARG A 3 10.43 0.20 2.03
CA ARG A 3 9.64 1.17 2.80
C ARG A 3 8.16 1.00 2.48
N ILE A 4 7.37 0.64 3.49
CA ILE A 4 5.95 0.34 3.35
C ILE A 4 5.16 1.42 4.10
N LEU A 5 4.59 2.35 3.34
CA LEU A 5 3.69 3.36 3.89
C LEU A 5 2.37 2.70 4.29
N THR A 6 2.01 2.86 5.55
CA THR A 6 0.75 2.34 6.11
C THR A 6 -0.25 3.49 6.23
N LEU A 7 -1.39 3.35 5.55
CA LEU A 7 -2.47 4.32 5.61
C LEU A 7 -3.66 3.73 6.36
N ASN A 8 -4.19 4.50 7.31
CA ASN A 8 -5.14 4.06 8.34
C ASN A 8 -4.58 2.99 9.31
N ASN A 9 -5.46 2.40 10.11
CA ASN A 9 -5.09 1.34 11.04
C ASN A 9 -5.01 -0.02 10.31
N ILE A 10 -3.81 -0.56 10.23
CA ILE A 10 -3.53 -1.91 9.72
C ILE A 10 -3.31 -2.85 10.90
N ALA A 11 -3.91 -4.05 10.85
CA ALA A 11 -3.81 -5.01 11.92
C ALA A 11 -2.35 -5.46 12.15
N LYS A 12 -1.92 -5.50 13.42
CA LYS A 12 -0.58 -5.96 13.81
C LYS A 12 -0.25 -7.35 13.26
N ALA A 13 -1.23 -8.25 13.25
CA ALA A 13 -1.07 -9.60 12.69
C ALA A 13 -0.71 -9.59 11.19
N GLY A 14 -1.22 -8.62 10.42
CA GLY A 14 -0.85 -8.43 9.02
C GLY A 14 0.57 -7.86 8.88
N LEU A 15 0.89 -6.83 9.67
CA LEU A 15 2.23 -6.23 9.67
C LEU A 15 3.33 -7.21 10.11
N ALA A 16 3.01 -8.16 11.01
CA ALA A 16 3.94 -9.20 11.42
C ALA A 16 4.38 -10.15 10.28
N ARG A 17 3.67 -10.13 9.13
CA ARG A 17 4.08 -10.85 7.91
C ARG A 17 5.15 -10.11 7.11
N LEU A 18 5.50 -8.88 7.49
CA LEU A 18 6.56 -8.07 6.91
C LEU A 18 7.73 -8.01 7.89
N PRO A 19 8.68 -8.96 7.81
CA PRO A 19 9.76 -9.04 8.79
C PRO A 19 10.69 -7.83 8.70
N ALA A 20 11.14 -7.35 9.87
CA ALA A 20 11.83 -6.07 10.02
C ALA A 20 13.26 -6.03 9.44
N ASP A 21 13.82 -7.17 9.05
CA ASP A 21 15.09 -7.29 8.34
C ASP A 21 14.98 -6.87 6.86
N ARG A 22 13.78 -7.00 6.27
CA ARG A 22 13.51 -6.69 4.86
C ARG A 22 12.59 -5.50 4.68
N TYR A 23 11.70 -5.22 5.63
CA TYR A 23 10.65 -4.22 5.50
C TYR A 23 10.65 -3.21 6.64
N GLN A 24 10.52 -1.94 6.29
CA GLN A 24 10.24 -0.85 7.23
C GLN A 24 8.80 -0.41 7.03
N THR A 25 7.93 -0.60 8.02
CA THR A 25 6.55 -0.10 7.98
C THR A 25 6.44 1.19 8.77
N GLY A 26 5.66 2.16 8.29
CA GLY A 26 5.49 3.44 8.98
C GLY A 26 4.35 4.28 8.40
N LYS A 27 3.94 5.33 9.12
CA LYS A 27 2.89 6.26 8.67
C LYS A 27 3.44 7.48 7.93
N ASP A 28 4.71 7.79 8.14
CA ASP A 28 5.36 9.00 7.64
C ASP A 28 6.61 8.59 6.83
N LEU A 29 6.37 8.07 5.63
CA LEU A 29 7.42 7.67 4.68
C LEU A 29 7.20 8.48 3.40
N ALA A 30 8.15 9.36 3.06
CA ALA A 30 8.00 10.30 1.95
C ALA A 30 8.06 9.65 0.56
N GLU A 31 8.75 8.52 0.43
CA GLU A 31 8.97 7.82 -0.84
C GLU A 31 8.81 6.30 -0.66
N PRO A 32 7.60 5.82 -0.33
CA PRO A 32 7.40 4.40 -0.12
C PRO A 32 7.68 3.59 -1.38
N ASP A 33 8.20 2.37 -1.19
CA ASP A 33 8.26 1.34 -2.22
C ASP A 33 6.91 0.64 -2.37
N ALA A 34 6.11 0.57 -1.29
CA ALA A 34 4.73 0.09 -1.35
C ALA A 34 3.81 0.83 -0.38
N ILE A 35 2.52 0.84 -0.71
CA ILE A 35 1.47 1.36 0.18
C ILE A 35 0.60 0.20 0.65
N LEU A 36 0.41 0.09 1.96
CA LEU A 36 -0.55 -0.81 2.58
C LEU A 36 -1.66 0.02 3.23
N LEU A 37 -2.87 -0.05 2.68
CA LEU A 37 -3.99 0.78 3.12
C LEU A 37 -5.22 -0.04 3.49
N ARG A 38 -6.16 0.59 4.20
CA ARG A 38 -7.53 0.07 4.37
C ARG A 38 -8.52 0.90 3.57
N SER A 39 -8.88 2.08 4.06
CA SER A 39 -9.97 2.91 3.55
C SER A 39 -9.53 4.30 3.09
N ALA A 40 -8.22 4.61 3.14
CA ALA A 40 -7.65 5.85 2.65
C ALA A 40 -7.93 5.99 1.15
N ASP A 41 -8.21 7.21 0.71
CA ASP A 41 -8.42 7.51 -0.69
C ASP A 41 -7.09 7.78 -1.39
N LEU A 42 -6.75 6.92 -2.35
CA LEU A 42 -5.57 7.08 -3.20
C LEU A 42 -5.87 7.87 -4.49
N HIS A 43 -7.14 8.20 -4.79
CA HIS A 43 -7.45 9.05 -5.93
C HIS A 43 -6.98 10.50 -5.71
N SER A 44 -6.98 10.96 -4.46
CA SER A 44 -6.59 12.31 -4.07
C SER A 44 -5.10 12.43 -3.69
N MET A 45 -4.33 11.35 -3.82
CA MET A 45 -2.93 11.30 -3.40
C MET A 45 -1.99 11.35 -4.61
N ASP A 46 -0.95 12.16 -4.51
CA ASP A 46 0.16 12.11 -5.45
C ASP A 46 0.93 10.80 -5.28
N ILE A 47 0.92 9.98 -6.33
CA ILE A 47 1.51 8.64 -6.28
C ILE A 47 2.99 8.72 -6.67
N PRO A 48 3.93 8.53 -5.73
CA PRO A 48 5.36 8.74 -5.97
C PRO A 48 5.91 7.78 -7.02
N ALA A 49 6.97 8.19 -7.72
CA ALA A 49 7.61 7.38 -8.75
C ALA A 49 8.28 6.10 -8.18
N SER A 50 8.64 6.12 -6.90
CA SER A 50 9.20 4.96 -6.18
C SER A 50 8.21 3.82 -5.97
N LEU A 51 6.91 4.07 -6.15
CA LEU A 51 5.90 3.09 -5.78
C LEU A 51 5.92 1.87 -6.71
N LEU A 52 6.13 0.69 -6.11
CA LEU A 52 6.21 -0.59 -6.78
C LEU A 52 4.94 -1.44 -6.61
N ALA A 53 4.18 -1.26 -5.52
CA ALA A 53 2.97 -2.04 -5.25
C ALA A 53 1.99 -1.34 -4.32
N VAL A 54 0.71 -1.70 -4.43
CA VAL A 54 -0.35 -1.29 -3.49
C VAL A 54 -1.05 -2.54 -2.94
N GLY A 55 -1.18 -2.64 -1.63
CA GLY A 55 -1.96 -3.69 -0.97
C GLY A 55 -3.11 -3.10 -0.16
N ARG A 56 -4.35 -3.57 -0.38
CA ARG A 56 -5.52 -3.18 0.41
C ARG A 56 -5.94 -4.28 1.38
N ALA A 57 -6.02 -3.91 2.66
CA ALA A 57 -6.62 -4.72 3.71
C ALA A 57 -8.16 -4.67 3.63
N GLY A 58 -8.72 -5.34 2.62
CA GLY A 58 -10.15 -5.51 2.39
C GLY A 58 -10.45 -6.02 0.97
N ALA A 59 -11.70 -6.40 0.72
CA ALA A 59 -12.09 -7.03 -0.55
C ALA A 59 -12.24 -6.03 -1.71
N GLY A 60 -12.85 -4.87 -1.48
CA GLY A 60 -13.05 -3.86 -2.53
C GLY A 60 -11.75 -3.12 -2.88
N VAL A 61 -11.77 -2.36 -3.99
CA VAL A 61 -10.66 -1.49 -4.43
C VAL A 61 -11.09 -0.07 -4.81
N ASN A 62 -12.34 0.33 -4.49
CA ASN A 62 -12.96 1.61 -4.90
C ASN A 62 -12.21 2.89 -4.46
N ASN A 63 -11.27 2.79 -3.53
CA ASN A 63 -10.46 3.89 -3.02
C ASN A 63 -9.07 3.94 -3.68
N ILE A 64 -8.84 3.16 -4.73
CA ILE A 64 -7.56 3.04 -5.42
C ILE A 64 -7.81 3.29 -6.91
N PRO A 65 -7.04 4.19 -7.56
CA PRO A 65 -7.12 4.41 -9.00
C PRO A 65 -6.44 3.24 -9.76
N VAL A 66 -7.05 2.06 -9.75
CA VAL A 66 -6.49 0.81 -10.28
C VAL A 66 -6.03 0.93 -11.73
N ALA A 67 -6.80 1.62 -12.58
CA ALA A 67 -6.43 1.83 -13.98
C ALA A 67 -5.13 2.65 -14.11
N ALA A 68 -4.96 3.70 -13.31
CA ALA A 68 -3.74 4.50 -13.30
C ALA A 68 -2.54 3.73 -12.73
N MET A 69 -2.76 2.88 -11.71
CA MET A 69 -1.70 2.01 -11.17
C MET A 69 -1.26 1.00 -12.24
N SER A 70 -2.22 0.39 -12.94
CA SER A 70 -1.96 -0.58 -13.99
C SER A 70 -1.20 0.02 -15.17
N ALA A 71 -1.56 1.24 -15.61
CA ALA A 71 -0.85 1.96 -16.67
C ALA A 71 0.62 2.25 -16.32
N ARG A 72 0.95 2.30 -15.02
CA ARG A 72 2.31 2.47 -14.49
C ARG A 72 3.02 1.15 -14.18
N GLY A 73 2.38 0.00 -14.43
CA GLY A 73 2.91 -1.32 -14.07
C GLY A 73 2.91 -1.62 -12.56
N ILE A 74 2.09 -0.89 -11.78
CA ILE A 74 1.99 -1.06 -10.32
C ILE A 74 0.84 -2.05 -10.02
N PRO A 75 1.12 -3.26 -9.52
CA PRO A 75 0.09 -4.20 -9.11
C PRO A 75 -0.68 -3.72 -7.88
N VAL A 76 -1.99 -3.99 -7.87
CA VAL A 76 -2.90 -3.75 -6.74
C VAL A 76 -3.39 -5.09 -6.20
N PHE A 77 -3.11 -5.37 -4.93
CA PHE A 77 -3.56 -6.56 -4.22
C PHE A 77 -4.71 -6.22 -3.28
N ASN A 78 -5.69 -7.11 -3.13
CA ASN A 78 -6.77 -7.02 -2.17
C ASN A 78 -6.88 -8.31 -1.33
N ALA A 79 -7.77 -8.32 -0.33
CA ALA A 79 -8.04 -9.48 0.52
C ALA A 79 -9.55 -9.84 0.42
N PRO A 80 -9.96 -10.56 -0.64
CA PRO A 80 -11.38 -10.82 -0.94
C PRO A 80 -12.05 -11.87 -0.04
N GLY A 81 -11.27 -12.77 0.57
CA GLY A 81 -11.77 -13.92 1.33
C GLY A 81 -10.91 -15.14 1.08
#